data_AF-A0A9P7S3M4-F1
#
_entry.id   AF-A0A9P7S3M4-F1
#
_cell.length_a   1.000
_cell.length_b   1.000
_cell.length_c   1.000
_cell.angle_alpha   90.00
_cell.angle_beta   90.00
_cell.angle_gamma   90.00
#
_symmetry.space_group_name_H-M   'P 1'
#
loop_
_entity.id
_entity.type
_entity.pdbx_description
1 polymer ?
#
loop_
_entity_poly.entity_id
_entity_poly.type
_entity_poly.pdbx_seq_one_letter_code
_entity_poly.pdbx_strand_id
1 'polypeptide(L)'
;MLYKRAVRGSNLLKTSWRISISRGLRQYHDESFGFRKRPSFAFPDYDDAQLENRNRNAALLRYVDNVRTHAHRAARIDPLDLIDRDSEVLALDPTRYGLTDGQEKYNVNGIIWTNPRVESQRDDTEEWWTLDQITRHLKSIYVGNIAFEYMHSPSKTERLWFSHLLESKTLPYPNSSSANEDDRELKKRIHGLLTRSEVFDNFLQLKFPNLKRYALEGGESMLPALDSLFGAASRSAISHIIVAMPHRGRLNFLTDLLDHSPTALFHKIRGGSEFPESLGVEGDVLSHLVSSTHLRYPGVRDLLKISLLPNPSHLEAINAVALGKTRAKQYSLLKTSPDTCQLGDKVMCVQLHGDASFSGQGVVMESLGLSNLPHFTSGGTVHLVVDNK
;
A
#
# COMPACT_ATOMS: atom_id res chain seq x y z
N MET A 1 -56.59 -33.88 -2.33
CA MET A 1 -57.14 -32.83 -3.22
C MET A 1 -56.00 -31.85 -3.46
N LEU A 2 -55.24 -31.81 -4.55
CA LEU A 2 -55.32 -32.39 -5.89
C LEU A 2 -54.06 -33.22 -6.18
N TYR A 3 -54.25 -34.49 -6.55
CA TYR A 3 -53.22 -35.39 -7.07
C TYR A 3 -53.91 -36.23 -8.15
N LYS A 4 -53.23 -36.44 -9.29
CA LYS A 4 -53.61 -37.26 -10.48
C LYS A 4 -54.41 -36.58 -11.61
N ARG A 5 -53.72 -36.39 -12.74
CA ARG A 5 -54.09 -36.76 -14.14
C ARG A 5 -53.03 -36.12 -15.05
N ALA A 6 -52.48 -36.75 -16.10
CA ALA A 6 -52.76 -38.00 -16.76
C ALA A 6 -51.50 -38.45 -17.53
N VAL A 7 -51.26 -39.76 -17.55
CA VAL A 7 -50.36 -40.43 -18.50
C VAL A 7 -51.21 -40.97 -19.64
N ARG A 8 -50.80 -40.69 -20.88
CA ARG A 8 -51.05 -41.40 -22.16
C ARG A 8 -50.61 -40.41 -23.26
N GLY A 9 -49.65 -40.64 -24.15
CA GLY A 9 -48.89 -41.82 -24.54
C GLY A 9 -48.68 -41.72 -26.06
N SER A 10 -47.44 -41.77 -26.54
CA SER A 10 -47.10 -42.29 -27.87
C SER A 10 -45.59 -42.38 -28.04
N ASN A 11 -45.16 -43.59 -28.38
CA ASN A 11 -43.79 -43.98 -28.66
C ASN A 11 -43.21 -43.21 -29.85
N LEU A 12 -42.12 -42.47 -29.65
CA LEU A 12 -41.20 -42.12 -30.72
C LEU A 12 -39.76 -42.24 -30.21
N LEU A 13 -39.15 -43.35 -30.64
CA LEU A 13 -37.74 -43.54 -30.99
C LEU A 13 -36.67 -43.21 -29.93
N LYS A 14 -36.15 -44.31 -29.39
CA LYS A 14 -34.89 -44.41 -28.64
C LYS A 14 -33.71 -43.85 -29.46
N THR A 15 -33.15 -42.74 -29.01
CA THR A 15 -31.73 -42.39 -29.21
C THR A 15 -31.22 -41.79 -27.90
N SER A 16 -30.76 -42.66 -27.00
CA SER A 16 -30.12 -42.24 -25.75
C SER A 16 -28.70 -41.74 -26.04
N TRP A 17 -28.56 -40.46 -26.35
CA TRP A 17 -27.30 -39.77 -26.10
C TRP A 17 -27.23 -39.49 -24.60
N ARG A 18 -26.65 -40.41 -23.84
CA ARG A 18 -26.18 -40.12 -22.49
C ARG A 18 -25.02 -39.15 -22.62
N ILE A 19 -25.31 -37.85 -22.68
CA ILE A 19 -24.31 -36.84 -22.36
C ILE A 19 -24.04 -37.01 -20.87
N SER A 20 -22.94 -37.68 -20.55
CA SER A 20 -22.34 -37.66 -19.22
C SER A 20 -21.86 -36.24 -18.95
N ILE A 21 -22.77 -35.35 -18.53
CA ILE A 21 -22.36 -34.12 -17.88
C ILE A 21 -21.94 -34.55 -16.49
N SER A 22 -20.65 -34.82 -16.31
CA SER A 22 -20.04 -34.75 -14.99
C SER A 22 -20.17 -33.30 -14.52
N ARG A 23 -21.31 -32.97 -13.90
CA ARG A 23 -21.41 -31.79 -13.05
C ARG A 23 -20.55 -32.07 -11.82
N GLY A 24 -19.23 -31.98 -11.98
CA GLY A 24 -18.31 -31.88 -10.88
C GLY A 24 -18.68 -30.62 -10.12
N LEU A 25 -19.31 -30.77 -8.95
CA LEU A 25 -19.45 -29.68 -7.99
C LEU A 25 -18.04 -29.27 -7.59
N ARG A 26 -17.55 -28.17 -8.17
CA ARG A 26 -16.29 -27.56 -7.74
C ARG A 26 -16.52 -26.96 -6.36
N GLN A 27 -15.75 -27.41 -5.38
CA GLN A 27 -15.76 -26.81 -4.05
C GLN A 27 -15.06 -25.46 -4.11
N TYR A 28 -15.48 -24.48 -3.30
CA TYR A 28 -14.84 -23.15 -3.26
C TYR A 28 -13.33 -23.23 -2.94
N HIS A 29 -12.94 -24.23 -2.14
CA HIS A 29 -11.56 -24.55 -1.79
C HIS A 29 -10.95 -25.63 -2.69
N ASP A 30 -11.53 -25.91 -3.85
CA ASP A 30 -10.79 -26.66 -4.84
C ASP A 30 -9.54 -25.85 -5.20
N GLU A 31 -8.37 -26.48 -5.17
CA GLU A 31 -7.11 -25.83 -5.60
C GLU A 31 -7.08 -25.66 -7.13
N SER A 32 -8.24 -25.39 -7.72
CA SER A 32 -8.42 -25.21 -9.14
C SER A 32 -7.93 -23.85 -9.59
N PHE A 33 -7.98 -23.63 -10.90
CA PHE A 33 -7.45 -22.43 -11.53
C PHE A 33 -8.06 -21.16 -10.90
N GLY A 34 -7.21 -20.33 -10.26
CA GLY A 34 -7.62 -19.10 -9.59
C GLY A 34 -7.57 -19.21 -8.06
N PHE A 35 -7.48 -20.41 -7.50
CA PHE A 35 -7.17 -20.53 -6.09
C PHE A 35 -5.75 -20.04 -5.81
N ARG A 36 -5.56 -19.21 -4.79
CA ARG A 36 -4.24 -18.82 -4.30
C ARG A 36 -4.12 -19.22 -2.85
N LYS A 37 -3.19 -20.12 -2.55
CA LYS A 37 -2.70 -20.29 -1.19
C LYS A 37 -1.70 -19.18 -0.90
N ARG A 38 -1.90 -18.46 0.21
CA ARG A 38 -0.92 -17.46 0.67
C ARG A 38 0.41 -18.18 0.96
N PRO A 39 1.55 -17.74 0.41
CA PRO A 39 2.84 -18.27 0.81
C PRO A 39 3.03 -18.07 2.31
N SER A 40 3.41 -19.14 3.02
CA SER A 40 3.82 -19.02 4.42
C SER A 40 5.24 -18.48 4.45
N PHE A 41 5.40 -17.23 4.88
CA PHE A 41 6.69 -16.71 5.31
C PHE A 41 6.75 -16.81 6.83
N ALA A 42 7.85 -17.34 7.35
CA ALA A 42 8.12 -17.41 8.78
C ALA A 42 9.43 -16.67 9.05
N PHE A 43 9.34 -15.55 9.76
CA PHE A 43 10.53 -14.86 10.24
C PHE A 43 11.15 -15.71 11.36
N PRO A 44 12.47 -15.99 11.35
CA PRO A 44 13.10 -16.84 12.36
C PRO A 44 12.83 -16.33 13.77
N ASP A 45 12.49 -17.24 14.67
CA ASP A 45 12.25 -16.92 16.07
C ASP A 45 13.57 -16.62 16.83
N TYR A 46 13.43 -16.26 18.10
CA TYR A 46 14.56 -16.02 19.01
C TYR A 46 15.36 -17.30 19.28
N ASP A 47 16.68 -17.19 19.39
CA ASP A 47 17.54 -18.27 19.88
C ASP A 47 17.56 -18.36 21.42
N ASP A 48 18.21 -19.39 21.96
CA ASP A 48 18.24 -19.65 23.41
C ASP A 48 18.88 -18.50 24.20
N ALA A 49 19.93 -17.87 23.67
CA ALA A 49 20.61 -16.76 24.32
C ALA A 49 19.72 -15.51 24.34
N GLN A 50 19.02 -15.24 23.23
CA GLN A 50 18.02 -14.17 23.14
C GLN A 50 16.86 -14.41 24.10
N LEU A 51 16.37 -15.64 24.22
CA LEU A 51 15.32 -15.99 25.17
C LEU A 51 15.76 -15.79 26.62
N GLU A 52 16.98 -16.21 26.97
CA GLU A 52 17.53 -15.96 28.30
C GLU A 52 17.66 -14.46 28.59
N ASN A 53 18.19 -13.68 27.64
CA ASN A 53 18.34 -12.24 27.79
C ASN A 53 16.98 -11.54 27.97
N ARG A 54 15.98 -11.92 27.17
CA ARG A 54 14.61 -11.40 27.25
C ARG A 54 13.97 -11.69 28.60
N ASN A 55 14.21 -12.87 29.18
CA ASN A 55 13.72 -13.23 30.50
C ASN A 55 14.42 -12.44 31.61
N ARG A 56 15.75 -12.28 31.53
CA ARG A 56 16.55 -11.50 32.48
C ARG A 56 16.17 -10.02 32.46
N ASN A 57 15.92 -9.48 31.28
CA ASN A 57 15.59 -8.07 31.03
C ASN A 57 14.09 -7.88 30.70
N ALA A 58 13.21 -8.57 31.42
CA ALA A 58 11.76 -8.55 31.15
C ALA A 58 11.14 -7.14 31.28
N ALA A 59 11.65 -6.31 32.20
CA ALA A 59 11.23 -4.91 32.34
C ALA A 59 11.53 -4.10 31.06
N LEU A 60 12.75 -4.24 30.54
CA LEU A 60 13.18 -3.60 29.30
C LEU A 60 12.36 -4.07 28.10
N LEU A 61 12.13 -5.39 27.98
CA LEU A 61 11.29 -5.94 26.92
C LEU A 61 9.89 -5.33 26.94
N ARG A 62 9.26 -5.25 28.11
CA ARG A 62 7.93 -4.64 28.27
C ARG A 62 7.94 -3.18 27.83
N TYR A 63 8.95 -2.41 28.21
CA TYR A 63 9.10 -1.02 27.77
C TYR A 63 9.19 -0.93 26.25
N VAL A 64 10.08 -1.69 25.62
CA VAL A 64 10.28 -1.68 24.16
C VAL A 64 9.00 -2.06 23.41
N ASP A 65 8.29 -3.11 23.83
CA ASP A 65 7.03 -3.51 23.20
C ASP A 65 5.92 -2.46 23.35
N ASN A 66 5.91 -1.73 24.47
CA ASN A 66 4.99 -0.63 24.67
C ASN A 66 5.33 0.59 23.82
N VAL A 67 6.62 0.89 23.60
CA VAL A 67 7.03 1.88 22.60
C VAL A 67 6.53 1.48 21.22
N ARG A 68 6.81 0.25 20.76
CA ARG A 68 6.36 -0.25 19.44
C ARG A 68 4.84 -0.16 19.26
N THR A 69 4.09 -0.33 20.35
CA THR A 69 2.63 -0.33 20.34
C THR A 69 2.05 1.08 20.36
N HIS A 70 2.63 2.01 21.13
CA HIS A 70 1.98 3.27 21.48
C HIS A 70 2.70 4.53 21.00
N ALA A 71 3.94 4.43 20.51
CA ALA A 71 4.72 5.60 20.11
C ALA A 71 4.11 6.39 18.94
N HIS A 72 3.27 5.77 18.11
CA HIS A 72 2.51 6.45 17.05
C HIS A 72 1.68 7.63 17.59
N ARG A 73 1.19 7.55 18.84
CA ARG A 73 0.42 8.62 19.51
C ARG A 73 1.25 9.86 19.84
N ALA A 74 2.57 9.72 19.92
CA ALA A 74 3.50 10.81 20.21
C ALA A 74 4.19 11.36 18.94
N ALA A 75 3.98 10.73 17.78
CA ALA A 75 4.64 11.09 16.53
C ALA A 75 4.14 12.45 15.99
N ARG A 76 4.99 13.12 15.22
CA ARG A 76 4.71 14.44 14.60
C ARG A 76 4.22 14.26 13.17
N ILE A 77 3.00 13.74 13.03
CA ILE A 77 2.40 13.40 11.73
C ILE A 77 1.46 14.49 11.18
N ASP A 78 0.99 15.40 12.02
CA ASP A 78 0.12 16.50 11.63
C ASP A 78 0.95 17.72 11.18
N PRO A 79 0.88 18.12 9.89
CA PRO A 79 1.60 19.27 9.37
C PRO A 79 1.04 20.62 9.87
N LEU A 80 -0.19 20.67 10.37
CA LEU A 80 -0.85 21.86 10.93
C LEU A 80 -0.64 21.99 12.44
N ASP A 81 -0.17 20.93 13.10
CA ASP A 81 0.04 20.84 14.55
C ASP A 81 -1.22 21.20 15.37
N LEU A 82 -2.37 20.73 14.92
CA LEU A 82 -3.68 20.89 15.54
C LEU A 82 -4.05 19.70 16.45
N ILE A 83 -3.51 18.51 16.20
CA ILE A 83 -3.74 17.34 17.05
C ILE A 83 -3.09 17.56 18.41
N ASP A 84 -3.89 17.52 19.46
CA ASP A 84 -3.39 17.49 20.84
C ASP A 84 -2.62 16.17 21.04
N ARG A 85 -1.30 16.28 20.95
CA ARG A 85 -0.41 15.15 21.21
C ARG A 85 -0.53 14.90 22.69
N ASP A 86 -0.83 13.66 23.09
CA ASP A 86 -0.71 13.26 24.49
C ASP A 86 0.68 13.68 24.97
N SER A 87 0.73 14.80 25.71
CA SER A 87 1.99 15.46 26.09
C SER A 87 2.87 14.52 26.90
N GLU A 88 2.26 13.45 27.44
CA GLU A 88 2.91 12.28 27.97
C GLU A 88 2.14 11.01 27.56
N VAL A 89 2.49 10.39 26.41
CA VAL A 89 2.11 9.00 26.18
C VAL A 89 2.80 8.17 27.26
N LEU A 90 2.05 7.86 28.32
CA LEU A 90 2.57 7.26 29.54
C LEU A 90 3.36 5.97 29.26
N ALA A 91 2.92 5.18 28.28
CA ALA A 91 3.60 3.96 27.85
C ALA A 91 5.06 4.17 27.36
N LEU A 92 5.47 5.41 27.05
CA LEU A 92 6.83 5.76 26.61
C LEU A 92 7.74 6.20 27.76
N ASP A 93 7.26 6.19 29.00
CA ASP A 93 8.03 6.51 30.18
C ASP A 93 8.68 5.24 30.77
N PRO A 94 10.01 5.12 30.73
CA PRO A 94 10.72 3.93 31.23
C PRO A 94 10.50 3.69 32.74
N THR A 95 10.22 4.74 33.52
CA THR A 95 10.05 4.62 34.98
C THR A 95 8.84 3.75 35.36
N ARG A 96 7.80 3.69 34.50
CA ARG A 96 6.64 2.81 34.68
C ARG A 96 6.97 1.32 34.61
N TYR A 97 8.13 0.98 34.06
CA TYR A 97 8.61 -0.39 33.95
C TYR A 97 9.69 -0.71 34.99
N GLY A 98 9.98 0.22 35.92
CA GLY A 98 11.04 0.09 36.91
C GLY A 98 12.43 0.43 36.37
N LEU A 99 12.52 1.05 35.20
CA LEU A 99 13.77 1.45 34.56
C LEU A 99 14.03 2.93 34.90
N THR A 100 14.80 3.20 35.95
CA THR A 100 14.99 4.57 36.49
C THR A 100 16.39 5.13 36.26
N ASP A 101 17.41 4.28 36.17
CA ASP A 101 18.79 4.73 35.94
C ASP A 101 19.08 4.80 34.43
N GLY A 102 19.20 6.02 33.92
CA GLY A 102 19.53 6.30 32.51
C GLY A 102 20.88 5.73 32.06
N GLN A 103 21.81 5.52 32.99
CA GLN A 103 23.18 5.03 32.72
C GLN A 103 23.33 3.53 32.92
N GLU A 104 22.32 2.86 33.50
CA GLU A 104 22.32 1.41 33.61
C GLU A 104 22.37 0.78 32.22
N LYS A 105 23.23 -0.23 32.08
CA LYS A 105 23.48 -0.92 30.81
C LYS A 105 22.67 -2.19 30.72
N TYR A 106 22.04 -2.39 29.57
CA TYR A 106 21.27 -3.58 29.26
C TYR A 106 21.80 -4.23 28.00
N ASN A 107 21.81 -5.55 27.97
CA ASN A 107 22.03 -6.31 26.75
C ASN A 107 20.77 -6.21 25.87
N VAL A 108 20.90 -5.64 24.68
CA VAL A 108 19.76 -5.40 23.78
C VAL A 108 19.48 -6.56 22.81
N ASN A 109 20.33 -7.60 22.78
CA ASN A 109 20.21 -8.72 21.86
C ASN A 109 18.86 -9.45 22.04
N GLY A 110 18.11 -9.61 20.95
CA GLY A 110 16.79 -10.23 20.98
C GLY A 110 15.69 -9.35 21.58
N ILE A 111 15.99 -8.11 21.97
CA ILE A 111 15.01 -7.12 22.46
C ILE A 111 14.85 -6.00 21.44
N ILE A 112 15.96 -5.44 20.95
CA ILE A 112 16.04 -4.37 19.93
C ILE A 112 16.87 -4.90 18.75
N TRP A 113 16.48 -4.54 17.53
CA TRP A 113 17.16 -5.01 16.32
C TRP A 113 18.06 -3.93 15.74
N THR A 114 19.37 -4.04 15.94
CA THR A 114 20.32 -2.96 15.60
C THR A 114 20.96 -3.12 14.22
N ASN A 115 21.09 -4.35 13.73
CA ASN A 115 21.74 -4.66 12.46
C ASN A 115 20.77 -5.31 11.45
N PRO A 116 20.83 -4.95 10.15
CA PRO A 116 20.03 -5.61 9.14
C PRO A 116 20.37 -7.10 9.12
N ARG A 117 19.39 -7.99 9.28
CA ARG A 117 19.63 -9.43 9.08
C ARG A 117 19.86 -9.69 7.60
N VAL A 118 21.11 -9.58 7.15
CA VAL A 118 21.57 -10.26 5.94
C VAL A 118 21.78 -11.72 6.33
N GLU A 119 21.23 -12.65 5.56
CA GLU A 119 21.23 -14.11 5.82
C GLU A 119 22.63 -14.73 6.07
N SER A 120 23.72 -13.97 5.94
CA SER A 120 25.09 -14.45 5.98
C SER A 120 26.01 -13.86 7.06
N GLN A 121 25.54 -12.96 7.94
CA GLN A 121 26.38 -12.44 9.04
C GLN A 121 25.60 -12.46 10.36
N ARG A 122 25.83 -13.53 11.14
CA ARG A 122 25.54 -13.54 12.59
C ARG A 122 26.67 -12.80 13.26
N ASP A 123 26.45 -11.54 13.61
CA ASP A 123 27.33 -10.89 14.56
C ASP A 123 26.76 -11.18 15.95
N ASP A 124 27.25 -12.25 16.58
CA ASP A 124 26.87 -12.70 17.94
C ASP A 124 27.54 -11.81 19.01
N THR A 125 27.75 -10.53 18.71
CA THR A 125 28.32 -9.58 19.66
C THR A 125 27.22 -9.07 20.58
N GLU A 126 27.40 -9.26 21.89
CA GLU A 126 26.52 -8.67 22.89
C GLU A 126 26.60 -7.14 22.79
N GLU A 127 25.57 -6.51 22.24
CA GLU A 127 25.45 -5.07 22.24
C GLU A 127 24.84 -4.61 23.57
N TRP A 128 25.65 -3.91 24.36
CA TRP A 128 25.28 -3.35 25.65
C TRP A 128 25.04 -1.85 25.52
N TRP A 129 23.81 -1.40 25.75
CA TRP A 129 23.42 0.00 25.64
C TRP A 129 22.91 0.53 26.97
N THR A 130 23.15 1.82 27.23
CA THR A 130 22.52 2.49 28.37
C THR A 130 21.02 2.69 28.12
N LEU A 131 20.22 2.78 29.17
CA LEU A 131 18.78 3.09 29.06
C LEU A 131 18.53 4.38 28.25
N ASP A 132 19.38 5.39 28.40
CA ASP A 132 19.33 6.63 27.63
C ASP A 132 19.57 6.41 26.13
N GLN A 133 20.52 5.54 25.78
CA GLN A 133 20.79 5.18 24.39
C GLN A 133 19.60 4.44 23.77
N ILE A 134 19.05 3.47 24.50
CA ILE A 134 17.87 2.69 24.09
C ILE A 134 16.68 3.63 23.85
N THR A 135 16.36 4.47 24.83
CA THR A 135 15.22 5.39 24.76
C THR A 135 15.37 6.38 23.61
N ARG A 136 16.57 6.92 23.39
CA ARG A 136 16.84 7.84 22.29
C ARG A 136 16.69 7.17 20.93
N HIS A 137 17.23 5.96 20.76
CA HIS A 137 17.12 5.18 19.54
C HIS A 137 15.67 4.86 19.18
N LEU A 138 14.92 4.30 20.14
CA LEU A 138 13.52 3.97 19.98
C LEU A 138 12.66 5.20 19.64
N LYS A 139 12.87 6.32 20.33
CA LYS A 139 12.18 7.59 20.02
C LYS A 139 12.54 8.11 18.63
N SER A 140 13.79 7.97 18.18
CA SER A 140 14.18 8.43 16.84
C SER A 140 13.50 7.66 15.70
N ILE A 141 13.09 6.42 15.96
CA ILE A 141 12.41 5.56 14.99
C ILE A 141 10.89 5.77 15.05
N TYR A 142 10.32 5.68 16.25
CA TYR A 142 8.87 5.58 16.43
C TYR A 142 8.17 6.90 16.75
N VAL A 143 8.92 7.96 17.10
CA VAL A 143 8.40 9.28 17.47
C VAL A 143 8.98 10.35 16.52
N GLY A 144 8.88 10.09 15.23
CA GLY A 144 9.35 10.98 14.16
C GLY A 144 8.20 11.63 13.38
N ASN A 145 8.49 11.98 12.12
CA ASN A 145 7.49 12.48 11.16
C ASN A 145 6.74 11.34 10.44
N ILE A 146 7.01 10.09 10.84
CA ILE A 146 6.33 8.88 10.37
C ILE A 146 5.93 8.11 11.63
N ALA A 147 4.66 7.72 11.69
CA ALA A 147 4.10 6.88 12.74
C ALA A 147 3.86 5.47 12.21
N PHE A 148 4.07 4.45 13.06
CA PHE A 148 3.92 3.05 12.66
C PHE A 148 2.93 2.33 13.59
N GLU A 149 1.96 1.65 12.99
CA GLU A 149 1.03 0.77 13.68
C GLU A 149 1.07 -0.62 13.05
N TYR A 150 1.62 -1.58 13.77
CA TYR A 150 1.73 -2.97 13.28
C TYR A 150 1.57 -4.01 14.37
N MET A 151 1.67 -3.62 15.65
CA MET A 151 1.58 -4.54 16.79
C MET A 151 0.20 -5.20 16.93
N HIS A 152 -0.84 -4.63 16.32
CA HIS A 152 -2.17 -5.22 16.24
C HIS A 152 -2.26 -6.42 15.28
N SER A 153 -1.27 -6.64 14.39
CA SER A 153 -1.27 -7.80 13.51
C SER A 153 -1.25 -9.09 14.34
N PRO A 154 -2.10 -10.09 14.02
CA PRO A 154 -2.08 -11.38 14.71
C PRO A 154 -0.84 -12.21 14.38
N SER A 155 -0.14 -11.90 13.28
CA SER A 155 1.03 -12.64 12.83
C SER A 155 2.30 -12.18 13.55
N LYS A 156 2.87 -13.06 14.39
CA LYS A 156 4.18 -12.82 15.04
C LYS A 156 5.26 -12.52 14.00
N THR A 157 5.26 -13.25 12.88
CA THR A 157 6.21 -13.06 11.79
C THR A 157 6.13 -11.65 11.20
N GLU A 158 4.92 -11.12 10.97
CA GLU A 158 4.77 -9.75 10.45
C GLU A 158 5.27 -8.72 11.47
N ARG A 159 4.93 -8.89 12.75
CA ARG A 159 5.39 -7.99 13.83
C ARG A 159 6.91 -7.99 13.97
N LEU A 160 7.54 -9.16 13.91
CA LEU A 160 9.00 -9.29 13.94
C LEU A 160 9.63 -8.64 12.72
N TRP A 161 9.10 -8.91 11.52
CA TRP A 161 9.61 -8.33 10.29
C TRP A 161 9.56 -6.79 10.32
N PHE A 162 8.46 -6.20 10.78
CA PHE A 162 8.36 -4.74 10.94
C PHE A 162 9.36 -4.21 11.97
N SER A 163 9.45 -4.84 13.14
CA SER A 163 10.38 -4.39 14.20
C SER A 163 11.83 -4.45 13.70
N HIS A 164 12.22 -5.54 13.04
CA HIS A 164 13.52 -5.65 12.40
C HIS A 164 13.73 -4.57 11.35
N LEU A 165 12.81 -4.42 10.39
CA LEU A 165 12.93 -3.47 9.30
C LEU A 165 13.15 -2.03 9.81
N LEU A 166 12.40 -1.64 10.84
CA LEU A 166 12.38 -0.28 11.37
C LEU A 166 13.57 0.02 12.29
N GLU A 167 13.97 -0.93 13.13
CA GLU A 167 15.04 -0.72 14.11
C GLU A 167 16.43 -0.93 13.49
N SER A 168 16.55 -1.89 12.58
CA SER A 168 17.84 -2.26 11.98
C SER A 168 18.27 -1.36 10.82
N LYS A 169 17.32 -0.66 10.22
CA LYS A 169 17.62 0.41 9.29
C LYS A 169 17.63 1.69 10.10
N THR A 170 18.76 2.37 10.14
CA THR A 170 18.74 3.81 10.37
C THR A 170 17.92 4.40 9.23
N LEU A 171 16.62 4.64 9.46
CA LEU A 171 15.82 5.45 8.55
C LEU A 171 16.65 6.71 8.28
N PRO A 172 16.89 7.11 7.02
CA PRO A 172 17.80 8.20 6.72
C PRO A 172 17.32 9.43 7.48
N TYR A 173 18.07 9.79 8.52
CA TYR A 173 17.84 11.01 9.25
C TYR A 173 18.20 12.17 8.30
N PRO A 174 17.46 13.29 8.29
CA PRO A 174 17.75 14.41 7.39
C PRO A 174 19.16 15.03 7.57
N ASN A 175 19.91 14.65 8.62
CA ASN A 175 21.26 15.14 8.92
C ASN A 175 22.39 14.13 8.67
N SER A 176 22.17 13.06 7.90
CA SER A 176 23.31 12.24 7.43
C SER A 176 24.16 13.08 6.47
N SER A 177 25.30 13.54 6.95
CA SER A 177 26.22 14.49 6.31
C SER A 177 26.99 13.92 5.10
N SER A 178 26.61 12.74 4.60
CA SER A 178 27.08 12.21 3.32
C SER A 178 25.89 11.93 2.41
N ALA A 179 25.29 12.99 1.85
CA ALA A 179 24.34 12.85 0.76
C ALA A 179 25.11 12.34 -0.47
N ASN A 180 25.08 11.03 -0.70
CA ASN A 180 25.61 10.43 -1.92
C ASN A 180 24.89 11.05 -3.14
N GLU A 181 25.50 11.02 -4.33
CA GLU A 181 24.92 11.68 -5.52
C GLU A 181 23.49 11.20 -5.84
N ASP A 182 23.19 9.93 -5.59
CA ASP A 182 21.86 9.34 -5.72
C ASP A 182 20.81 10.01 -4.81
N ASP A 183 21.18 10.39 -3.58
CA ASP A 183 20.29 11.10 -2.65
C ASP A 183 19.98 12.51 -3.15
N ARG A 184 20.98 13.19 -3.74
CA ARG A 184 20.78 14.52 -4.35
C ARG A 184 19.83 14.46 -5.55
N GLU A 185 19.98 13.47 -6.43
CA GLU A 185 19.09 13.32 -7.58
C GLU A 185 17.67 12.91 -7.16
N LEU A 186 17.53 12.08 -6.12
CA LEU A 186 16.23 11.78 -5.53
C LEU A 186 15.56 13.04 -4.96
N LYS A 187 16.29 13.84 -4.17
CA LYS A 187 15.79 15.11 -3.62
C LYS A 187 15.37 16.10 -4.71
N LYS A 188 16.14 16.21 -5.80
CA LYS A 188 15.76 17.01 -6.97
C LYS A 188 14.49 16.50 -7.63
N ARG A 189 14.33 15.18 -7.78
CA ARG A 189 13.12 14.57 -8.35
C ARG A 189 11.89 14.86 -7.49
N ILE A 190 12.00 14.68 -6.17
CA ILE A 190 10.94 14.99 -5.21
C ILE A 190 10.57 16.48 -5.31
N HIS A 191 11.55 17.37 -5.21
CA HIS A 191 11.32 18.81 -5.31
C HIS A 191 10.67 19.21 -6.64
N GLY A 192 11.11 18.61 -7.76
CA GLY A 192 10.54 18.84 -9.07
C GLY A 192 9.07 18.41 -9.18
N LEU A 193 8.69 17.28 -8.58
CA LEU A 193 7.28 16.83 -8.55
C LEU A 193 6.41 17.77 -7.70
N LEU A 194 6.89 18.15 -6.51
CA LEU A 194 6.19 19.10 -5.65
C LEU A 194 5.97 20.44 -6.36
N THR A 195 7.03 21.00 -6.93
CA THR A 195 6.99 22.31 -7.62
C THR A 195 6.04 22.28 -8.81
N ARG A 196 6.09 21.22 -9.64
CA ARG A 196 5.19 21.11 -10.80
C ARG A 196 3.72 21.04 -10.39
N SER A 197 3.41 20.26 -9.36
CA SER A 197 2.06 20.15 -8.82
C SER A 197 1.52 21.50 -8.34
N GLU A 198 2.31 22.24 -7.56
CA GLU A 198 1.92 23.55 -7.03
C GLU A 198 1.75 24.58 -8.17
N VAL A 199 2.70 24.64 -9.11
CA VAL A 199 2.63 25.54 -10.27
C VAL A 199 1.43 25.22 -11.15
N PHE A 200 1.10 23.93 -11.32
CA PHE A 200 -0.04 23.49 -12.10
C PHE A 200 -1.37 23.95 -11.51
N ASP A 201 -1.57 23.78 -10.19
CA ASP A 201 -2.79 24.23 -9.52
C ASP A 201 -2.91 25.76 -9.54
N ASN A 202 -1.80 26.48 -9.29
CA ASN A 202 -1.75 27.94 -9.40
C ASN A 202 -2.09 28.42 -10.81
N PHE A 203 -1.60 27.73 -11.84
CA PHE A 203 -1.93 28.03 -13.23
C PHE A 203 -3.42 27.83 -13.52
N LEU A 204 -4.01 26.72 -13.07
CA LEU A 204 -5.43 26.44 -13.25
C LEU A 204 -6.29 27.48 -12.53
N GLN A 205 -5.93 27.88 -11.31
CA GLN A 205 -6.62 28.94 -10.57
C GLN A 205 -6.60 30.27 -11.34
N LEU A 206 -5.46 30.64 -11.93
CA LEU A 206 -5.31 31.89 -12.68
C LEU A 206 -6.07 31.88 -14.01
N LYS A 207 -5.98 30.78 -14.78
CA LYS A 207 -6.56 30.71 -16.13
C LYS A 207 -8.01 30.28 -16.17
N PHE A 208 -8.45 29.51 -15.17
CA PHE A 208 -9.79 28.96 -15.07
C PHE A 208 -10.35 29.18 -13.65
N PRO A 209 -10.55 30.42 -13.21
CA PRO A 209 -10.92 30.73 -11.83
C PRO A 209 -12.24 30.11 -11.37
N ASN A 210 -13.16 29.82 -12.30
CA ASN A 210 -14.45 29.20 -12.03
C ASN A 210 -14.43 27.66 -12.13
N LEU A 211 -13.29 27.06 -12.45
CA LEU A 211 -13.15 25.61 -12.58
C LEU A 211 -13.04 24.94 -11.21
N LYS A 212 -13.98 24.04 -10.91
CA LYS A 212 -13.84 23.10 -9.80
C LYS A 212 -12.82 22.02 -10.18
N ARG A 213 -11.56 22.20 -9.78
CA ARG A 213 -10.44 21.32 -10.16
C ARG A 213 -10.08 20.23 -9.15
N TYR A 214 -10.55 20.34 -7.91
CA TYR A 214 -10.17 19.45 -6.81
C TYR A 214 -8.65 19.36 -6.61
N ALA A 215 -8.05 20.53 -6.40
CA ALA A 215 -6.61 20.76 -6.30
C ALA A 215 -5.89 19.80 -5.33
N LEU A 216 -4.59 19.62 -5.55
CA LEU A 216 -3.71 18.89 -4.64
C LEU A 216 -2.98 19.82 -3.67
N GLU A 217 -3.34 21.10 -3.62
CA GLU A 217 -2.74 22.09 -2.71
C GLU A 217 -2.78 21.59 -1.25
N GLY A 218 -1.59 21.53 -0.62
CA GLY A 218 -1.38 20.98 0.73
C GLY A 218 -1.21 19.45 0.80
N GLY A 219 -1.37 18.73 -0.31
CA GLY A 219 -1.22 17.28 -0.43
C GLY A 219 -0.23 16.86 -1.52
N GLU A 220 0.64 17.75 -1.98
CA GLU A 220 1.54 17.57 -3.12
C GLU A 220 2.50 16.38 -2.93
N SER A 221 2.81 16.05 -1.67
CA SER A 221 3.61 14.89 -1.26
C SER A 221 3.04 13.54 -1.72
N MET A 222 1.77 13.50 -2.12
CA MET A 222 1.15 12.35 -2.80
C MET A 222 1.92 11.93 -4.06
N LEU A 223 2.38 12.88 -4.89
CA LEU A 223 3.08 12.58 -6.13
C LEU A 223 4.45 11.90 -5.91
N PRO A 224 5.37 12.44 -5.08
CA PRO A 224 6.64 11.76 -4.80
C PRO A 224 6.45 10.44 -4.04
N ALA A 225 5.38 10.29 -3.25
CA ALA A 225 5.05 9.01 -2.61
C ALA A 225 4.67 7.95 -3.65
N LEU A 226 3.79 8.28 -4.61
CA LEU A 226 3.43 7.38 -5.71
C LEU A 226 4.62 7.08 -6.62
N ASP A 227 5.42 8.09 -6.96
CA ASP A 227 6.62 7.91 -7.77
C ASP A 227 7.63 6.96 -7.11
N SER A 228 7.85 7.10 -5.80
CA SER A 228 8.72 6.21 -5.03
C SER A 228 8.17 4.78 -4.99
N LEU A 229 6.86 4.62 -4.79
CA LEU A 229 6.17 3.33 -4.82
C LEU A 229 6.32 2.65 -6.19
N PHE A 230 6.09 3.38 -7.27
CA PHE A 230 6.19 2.87 -8.64
C PHE A 230 7.63 2.51 -8.99
N GLY A 231 8.61 3.33 -8.58
CA GLY A 231 10.02 3.01 -8.74
C GLY A 231 10.43 1.75 -7.97
N ALA A 232 9.95 1.58 -6.74
CA ALA A 232 10.18 0.37 -5.96
C ALA A 232 9.54 -0.86 -6.63
N ALA A 233 8.28 -0.76 -7.05
CA ALA A 233 7.58 -1.83 -7.76
C ALA A 233 8.30 -2.24 -9.06
N SER A 234 8.76 -1.26 -9.84
CA SER A 234 9.53 -1.50 -11.07
C SER A 234 10.83 -2.26 -10.80
N ARG A 235 11.59 -1.88 -9.77
CA ARG A 235 12.80 -2.60 -9.33
C ARG A 235 12.51 -4.01 -8.82
N SER A 236 11.34 -4.23 -8.24
CA SER A 236 10.84 -5.55 -7.82
C SER A 236 10.19 -6.36 -8.95
N ALA A 237 10.42 -6.01 -10.21
CA ALA A 237 9.95 -6.70 -11.41
C ALA A 237 8.42 -6.75 -11.58
N ILE A 238 7.68 -5.85 -10.92
CA ILE A 238 6.29 -5.55 -11.26
C ILE A 238 6.27 -4.88 -12.63
N SER A 239 5.39 -5.37 -13.50
CA SER A 239 5.26 -4.90 -14.89
C SER A 239 4.02 -4.03 -15.10
N HIS A 240 3.02 -4.16 -14.22
CA HIS A 240 1.74 -3.46 -14.33
C HIS A 240 1.27 -2.96 -12.96
N ILE A 241 0.77 -1.73 -12.92
CA ILE A 241 0.05 -1.18 -11.78
C ILE A 241 -1.33 -0.73 -12.23
N ILE A 242 -2.36 -1.24 -11.55
CA ILE A 242 -3.74 -0.79 -11.73
C ILE A 242 -4.04 0.20 -10.61
N VAL A 243 -4.42 1.43 -10.98
CA VAL A 243 -4.66 2.53 -10.05
C VAL A 243 -6.15 2.87 -10.01
N ALA A 244 -6.72 2.91 -8.81
CA ALA A 244 -7.98 3.56 -8.50
C ALA A 244 -7.70 4.84 -7.73
N MET A 245 -8.36 5.94 -8.08
CA MET A 245 -8.14 7.24 -7.45
C MET A 245 -9.43 8.08 -7.51
N PRO A 246 -9.75 8.87 -6.46
CA PRO A 246 -10.84 9.83 -6.47
C PRO A 246 -10.45 11.09 -7.26
N HIS A 247 -11.12 12.21 -6.97
CA HIS A 247 -10.91 13.49 -7.64
C HIS A 247 -9.71 14.30 -7.11
N ARG A 248 -9.36 14.15 -5.82
CA ARG A 248 -8.34 14.97 -5.13
C ARG A 248 -6.97 14.82 -5.79
N GLY A 249 -6.46 15.88 -6.41
CA GLY A 249 -5.17 15.90 -7.11
C GLY A 249 -5.06 15.00 -8.34
N ARG A 250 -6.20 14.55 -8.89
CA ARG A 250 -6.20 13.64 -10.05
C ARG A 250 -5.58 14.29 -11.29
N LEU A 251 -5.84 15.58 -11.50
CA LEU A 251 -5.29 16.31 -12.64
C LEU A 251 -3.77 16.47 -12.54
N ASN A 252 -3.25 16.72 -11.34
CA ASN A 252 -1.81 16.74 -11.04
C ASN A 252 -1.20 15.36 -11.32
N PHE A 253 -1.80 14.29 -10.80
CA PHE A 253 -1.32 12.93 -11.05
C PHE A 253 -1.29 12.57 -12.55
N LEU A 254 -2.36 12.91 -13.29
CA LEU A 254 -2.44 12.70 -14.73
C LEU A 254 -1.32 13.43 -15.48
N THR A 255 -1.10 14.70 -15.18
CA THR A 255 -0.19 15.56 -15.95
C THR A 255 1.27 15.42 -15.51
N ASP A 256 1.55 15.43 -14.20
CA ASP A 256 2.90 15.53 -13.65
C ASP A 256 3.60 14.19 -13.44
N LEU A 257 2.85 13.08 -13.44
CA LEU A 257 3.38 11.72 -13.24
C LEU A 257 2.98 10.73 -14.34
N LEU A 258 1.81 10.88 -14.99
CA LEU A 258 1.37 9.98 -16.08
C LEU A 258 1.52 10.56 -17.49
N ASP A 259 2.20 11.70 -17.63
CA ASP A 259 2.46 12.39 -18.90
C ASP A 259 1.19 12.63 -19.75
N HIS A 260 0.05 12.84 -19.11
CA HIS A 260 -1.19 13.16 -19.81
C HIS A 260 -1.06 14.54 -20.49
N SER A 261 -1.47 14.63 -21.76
CA SER A 261 -1.31 15.84 -22.56
C SER A 261 -2.01 17.05 -21.93
N PRO A 262 -1.27 18.12 -21.59
CA PRO A 262 -1.89 19.36 -21.11
C PRO A 262 -2.84 19.96 -22.15
N THR A 263 -2.54 19.83 -23.45
CA THR A 263 -3.41 20.29 -24.53
C THR A 263 -4.76 19.57 -24.52
N ALA A 264 -4.74 18.23 -24.38
CA ALA A 264 -5.98 17.45 -24.29
C ALA A 264 -6.79 17.81 -23.04
N LEU A 265 -6.11 18.00 -21.91
CA LEU A 265 -6.75 18.44 -20.67
C LEU A 265 -7.40 19.82 -20.82
N PHE A 266 -6.68 20.81 -21.38
CA PHE A 266 -7.23 22.15 -21.60
C PHE A 266 -8.37 22.18 -22.62
N HIS A 267 -8.34 21.31 -23.63
CA HIS A 267 -9.46 21.12 -24.55
C HIS A 267 -10.72 20.68 -23.78
N LYS A 268 -10.58 19.66 -22.92
CA LYS A 268 -11.68 19.18 -22.07
C LYS A 268 -12.16 20.23 -21.06
N ILE A 269 -11.25 21.01 -20.47
CA ILE A 269 -11.60 22.11 -19.54
C ILE A 269 -12.46 23.17 -20.24
N ARG A 270 -12.24 23.41 -21.54
CA ARG A 270 -13.06 24.34 -22.34
C ARG A 270 -14.39 23.75 -22.83
N GLY A 271 -14.74 22.54 -22.41
CA GLY A 271 -15.96 21.85 -22.81
C GLY A 271 -15.81 21.00 -24.09
N GLY A 272 -14.60 20.83 -24.60
CA GLY A 272 -14.33 19.94 -25.73
C GLY A 272 -14.44 18.47 -25.36
N SER A 273 -14.68 17.61 -26.34
CA SER A 273 -14.68 16.15 -26.16
C SER A 273 -13.26 15.62 -25.89
N GLU A 274 -13.15 14.62 -25.02
CA GLU A 274 -11.94 13.82 -24.80
C GLU A 274 -11.79 12.69 -25.83
N PHE A 275 -12.83 12.44 -26.63
CA PHE A 275 -12.87 11.45 -27.70
C PHE A 275 -12.98 12.10 -29.07
N PRO A 276 -12.43 11.48 -30.14
CA PRO A 276 -12.73 11.88 -31.51
C PRO A 276 -14.23 11.86 -31.78
N GLU A 277 -14.76 12.92 -32.40
CA GLU A 277 -16.20 13.07 -32.69
C GLU A 277 -16.76 11.89 -33.49
N SER A 278 -15.96 11.29 -34.36
CA SER A 278 -16.33 10.14 -35.18
C SER A 278 -16.73 8.89 -34.38
N LEU A 279 -16.37 8.81 -33.10
CA LEU A 279 -16.76 7.68 -32.24
C LEU A 279 -18.18 7.80 -31.69
N GLY A 280 -18.79 9.00 -31.70
CA GLY A 280 -20.15 9.21 -31.18
C GLY A 280 -20.31 8.84 -29.70
N VAL A 281 -19.24 8.98 -28.90
CA VAL A 281 -19.22 8.62 -27.47
C VAL A 281 -19.54 9.84 -26.62
N GLU A 282 -20.42 9.65 -25.64
CA GLU A 282 -20.62 10.64 -24.58
C GLU A 282 -19.43 10.62 -23.61
N GLY A 283 -18.84 11.79 -23.39
CA GLY A 283 -17.74 11.96 -22.45
C GLY A 283 -18.19 12.00 -20.99
N ASP A 284 -17.22 12.20 -20.09
CA ASP A 284 -17.47 12.33 -18.65
C ASP A 284 -16.84 13.63 -18.09
N VAL A 285 -16.98 13.91 -16.81
CA VAL A 285 -16.38 15.10 -16.18
C VAL A 285 -14.87 14.97 -16.01
N LEU A 286 -14.18 16.11 -15.86
CA LEU A 286 -12.71 16.20 -15.73
C LEU A 286 -12.12 15.30 -14.65
N SER A 287 -12.80 15.19 -13.51
CA SER A 287 -12.36 14.37 -12.37
C SER A 287 -12.43 12.87 -12.63
N HIS A 288 -12.94 12.42 -13.77
CA HIS A 288 -13.04 10.99 -14.14
C HIS A 288 -12.07 10.60 -15.27
N LEU A 289 -11.30 11.56 -15.81
CA LEU A 289 -10.32 11.33 -16.89
C LEU A 289 -9.34 10.22 -16.53
N VAL A 290 -8.91 9.46 -17.52
CA VAL A 290 -8.09 8.25 -17.35
C VAL A 290 -6.74 8.39 -18.04
N SER A 291 -5.81 7.52 -17.68
CA SER A 291 -4.55 7.35 -18.42
C SER A 291 -4.11 5.89 -18.38
N SER A 292 -3.51 5.45 -19.49
CA SER A 292 -2.83 4.17 -19.60
C SER A 292 -1.49 4.41 -20.28
N THR A 293 -0.42 4.56 -19.49
CA THR A 293 0.90 4.94 -19.97
C THR A 293 1.98 3.95 -19.50
N HIS A 294 3.21 4.17 -19.96
CA HIS A 294 4.40 3.43 -19.55
C HIS A 294 5.40 4.39 -18.91
N LEU A 295 5.87 4.07 -17.71
CA LEU A 295 6.89 4.84 -17.01
C LEU A 295 8.23 4.12 -17.05
N ARG A 296 9.32 4.88 -17.12
CA ARG A 296 10.69 4.38 -17.05
C ARG A 296 11.33 4.81 -15.74
N TYR A 297 11.93 3.85 -15.04
CA TYR A 297 12.71 4.10 -13.82
C TYR A 297 14.19 3.76 -14.02
N PRO A 298 15.12 4.53 -13.42
CA PRO A 298 16.55 4.24 -13.51
C PRO A 298 16.91 2.83 -13.02
N GLY A 299 17.88 2.20 -13.68
CA GLY A 299 18.36 0.87 -13.32
C GLY A 299 17.41 -0.29 -13.69
N VAL A 300 16.25 -0.01 -14.29
CA VAL A 300 15.30 -1.03 -14.74
C VAL A 300 15.17 -0.99 -16.26
N ARG A 301 15.32 -2.16 -16.90
CA ARG A 301 15.23 -2.29 -18.36
C ARG A 301 13.78 -2.12 -18.85
N ASP A 302 12.87 -2.82 -18.18
CA ASP A 302 11.48 -2.92 -18.60
C ASP A 302 10.68 -1.69 -18.19
N LEU A 303 9.71 -1.33 -19.02
CA LEU A 303 8.80 -0.23 -18.74
C LEU A 303 7.68 -0.70 -17.80
N LEU A 304 7.33 0.15 -16.84
CA LEU A 304 6.23 -0.09 -15.92
C LEU A 304 4.92 0.45 -16.52
N LYS A 305 3.96 -0.44 -16.80
CA LYS A 305 2.65 -0.02 -17.31
C LYS A 305 1.72 0.44 -16.18
N ILE A 306 1.25 1.68 -16.24
CA ILE A 306 0.28 2.22 -15.29
C ILE A 306 -1.08 2.32 -15.97
N SER A 307 -2.15 1.85 -15.32
CA SER A 307 -3.53 2.02 -15.78
C SER A 307 -4.38 2.64 -14.70
N LEU A 308 -4.66 3.94 -14.82
CA LEU A 308 -5.64 4.65 -14.02
C LEU A 308 -7.05 4.36 -14.55
N LEU A 309 -7.95 3.91 -13.67
CA LEU A 309 -9.31 3.53 -14.07
C LEU A 309 -10.27 4.72 -14.13
N PRO A 310 -11.26 4.67 -15.03
CA PRO A 310 -12.39 5.59 -14.96
C PRO A 310 -13.23 5.24 -13.74
N ASN A 311 -13.75 6.25 -13.07
CA ASN A 311 -14.61 6.10 -11.91
C ASN A 311 -15.76 7.10 -11.96
N PRO A 312 -16.96 6.75 -11.48
CA PRO A 312 -18.00 7.75 -11.26
C PRO A 312 -17.65 8.65 -10.07
N SER A 313 -18.50 9.65 -9.81
CA SER A 313 -18.36 10.51 -8.63
C SER A 313 -18.71 9.81 -7.31
N HIS A 314 -19.30 8.61 -7.36
CA HIS A 314 -19.55 7.77 -6.19
C HIS A 314 -18.20 7.28 -5.64
N LEU A 315 -17.73 7.91 -4.57
CA LEU A 315 -16.43 7.63 -3.96
C LEU A 315 -16.32 6.15 -3.58
N GLU A 316 -15.10 5.61 -3.66
CA GLU A 316 -14.76 4.23 -3.31
C GLU A 316 -15.37 3.11 -4.19
N ALA A 317 -16.41 3.39 -4.99
CA ALA A 317 -17.04 2.39 -5.86
C ALA A 317 -16.07 1.75 -6.86
N ILE A 318 -14.99 2.46 -7.21
CA ILE A 318 -13.95 1.98 -8.12
C ILE A 318 -13.03 0.93 -7.50
N ASN A 319 -12.97 0.81 -6.17
CA ASN A 319 -11.99 -0.03 -5.47
C ASN A 319 -12.15 -1.51 -5.83
N ALA A 320 -13.37 -2.04 -5.72
CA ALA A 320 -13.66 -3.43 -6.07
C ALA A 320 -13.42 -3.71 -7.56
N VAL A 321 -13.71 -2.74 -8.43
CA VAL A 321 -13.45 -2.85 -9.88
C VAL A 321 -11.95 -2.89 -10.15
N ALA A 322 -11.14 -2.09 -9.45
CA ALA A 322 -9.69 -2.11 -9.55
C ALA A 322 -9.08 -3.43 -9.06
N LEU A 323 -9.59 -3.99 -7.96
CA LEU A 323 -9.21 -5.34 -7.51
C LEU A 323 -9.52 -6.38 -8.60
N GLY A 324 -10.74 -6.37 -9.13
CA GLY A 324 -11.17 -7.29 -10.19
C GLY A 324 -10.32 -7.18 -11.46
N LYS A 325 -10.02 -5.95 -11.90
CA LYS A 325 -9.15 -5.73 -13.07
C LYS A 325 -7.71 -6.17 -12.81
N THR A 326 -7.16 -5.88 -11.63
CA THR A 326 -5.83 -6.35 -11.21
C THR A 326 -5.78 -7.87 -11.28
N ARG A 327 -6.76 -8.52 -10.65
CA ARG A 327 -6.92 -9.97 -10.62
C ARG A 327 -6.97 -10.57 -12.02
N ALA A 328 -7.83 -10.04 -12.89
CA ALA A 328 -7.95 -10.48 -14.27
C ALA A 328 -6.63 -10.31 -15.04
N LYS A 329 -5.91 -9.21 -14.81
CA LYS A 329 -4.61 -8.96 -15.45
C LYS A 329 -3.53 -9.93 -14.96
N GLN A 330 -3.47 -10.23 -13.67
CA GLN A 330 -2.57 -11.24 -13.11
C GLN A 330 -2.83 -12.60 -13.76
N TYR A 331 -4.09 -13.01 -13.81
CA TYR A 331 -4.51 -14.26 -14.44
C TYR A 331 -4.08 -14.34 -15.91
N SER A 332 -4.23 -13.25 -16.66
CA SER A 332 -3.80 -13.18 -18.05
C SER A 332 -2.29 -13.34 -18.21
N LEU A 333 -1.49 -12.78 -17.31
CA LEU A 333 -0.02 -12.85 -17.38
C LEU A 333 0.53 -14.18 -16.86
N LEU A 334 -0.14 -14.81 -15.89
CA LEU A 334 0.27 -16.12 -15.37
C LEU A 334 0.29 -17.20 -16.46
N LYS A 335 -0.66 -17.15 -17.42
CA LYS A 335 -0.72 -18.08 -18.55
C LYS A 335 0.55 -18.10 -19.41
N THR A 336 1.32 -17.01 -19.39
CA THR A 336 2.54 -16.84 -20.18
C THR A 336 3.78 -16.63 -19.29
N SER A 337 3.65 -16.79 -17.98
CA SER A 337 4.74 -16.63 -17.02
C SER A 337 5.35 -18.00 -16.67
N PRO A 338 6.59 -18.05 -16.14
CA PRO A 338 7.15 -19.27 -15.59
C PRO A 338 6.26 -19.85 -14.47
N ASP A 339 6.32 -21.17 -14.26
CA ASP A 339 5.54 -21.86 -13.22
C ASP A 339 5.81 -21.37 -11.79
N THR A 340 6.95 -20.70 -11.57
CA THR A 340 7.32 -20.07 -10.29
C THR A 340 6.60 -18.74 -10.04
N CYS A 341 6.00 -18.14 -11.07
CA CYS A 341 5.31 -16.86 -10.98
C CYS A 341 3.97 -17.03 -10.26
N GLN A 342 3.73 -16.18 -9.26
CA GLN A 342 2.53 -16.15 -8.47
C GLN A 342 1.71 -14.88 -8.72
N LEU A 343 0.46 -14.91 -8.27
CA LEU A 343 -0.39 -13.73 -8.24
C LEU A 343 0.30 -12.64 -7.41
N GLY A 344 0.31 -11.41 -7.89
CA GLY A 344 1.02 -10.29 -7.25
C GLY A 344 2.45 -10.07 -7.74
N ASP A 345 3.12 -11.08 -8.32
CA ASP A 345 4.53 -10.95 -8.71
C ASP A 345 4.76 -10.01 -9.90
N LYS A 346 3.73 -9.83 -10.75
CA LYS A 346 3.83 -9.03 -11.99
C LYS A 346 2.86 -7.86 -12.06
N VAL A 347 1.80 -7.86 -11.25
CA VAL A 347 0.75 -6.84 -11.29
C VAL A 347 0.36 -6.47 -9.87
N MET A 348 0.37 -5.17 -9.58
CA MET A 348 -0.02 -4.60 -8.29
C MET A 348 -1.29 -3.76 -8.42
N CYS A 349 -2.11 -3.74 -7.37
CA CYS A 349 -3.22 -2.79 -7.21
C CYS A 349 -2.78 -1.67 -6.28
N VAL A 350 -3.07 -0.43 -6.67
CA VAL A 350 -2.88 0.78 -5.85
C VAL A 350 -4.21 1.52 -5.78
N GLN A 351 -4.68 1.82 -4.58
CA GLN A 351 -5.93 2.52 -4.35
C GLN A 351 -5.67 3.79 -3.57
N LEU A 352 -6.11 4.91 -4.11
CA LEU A 352 -6.10 6.20 -3.44
C LEU A 352 -7.50 6.48 -2.89
N HIS A 353 -7.55 7.14 -1.74
CA HIS A 353 -8.78 7.42 -1.01
C HIS A 353 -8.77 8.85 -0.45
N GLY A 354 -9.95 9.39 -0.11
CA GLY A 354 -10.07 10.50 0.82
C GLY A 354 -10.36 9.97 2.23
N ASP A 355 -9.94 10.68 3.26
CA ASP A 355 -10.14 10.32 4.68
C ASP A 355 -11.61 10.02 5.04
N ALA A 356 -12.51 10.94 4.70
CA ALA A 356 -13.94 10.81 4.99
C ALA A 356 -14.60 9.66 4.20
N SER A 357 -14.22 9.45 2.94
CA SER A 357 -14.81 8.38 2.13
C SER A 357 -14.26 7.01 2.48
N PHE A 358 -12.97 6.92 2.84
CA PHE A 358 -12.34 5.69 3.29
C PHE A 358 -13.03 5.12 4.53
N SER A 359 -13.36 5.99 5.49
CA SER A 359 -14.04 5.60 6.73
C SER A 359 -15.57 5.46 6.59
N GLY A 360 -16.20 6.22 5.70
CA GLY A 360 -17.66 6.29 5.58
C GLY A 360 -18.31 5.32 4.59
N GLN A 361 -17.58 4.82 3.59
CA GLN A 361 -18.16 3.98 2.52
C GLN A 361 -17.97 2.49 2.81
N GLY A 362 -19.07 1.75 2.98
CA GLY A 362 -19.05 0.31 3.29
C GLY A 362 -18.31 -0.55 2.26
N VAL A 363 -18.27 -0.13 0.99
CA VAL A 363 -17.56 -0.83 -0.09
C VAL A 363 -16.05 -0.93 0.16
N VAL A 364 -15.48 -0.04 0.99
CA VAL A 364 -14.07 -0.12 1.43
C VAL A 364 -13.87 -1.37 2.29
N MET A 365 -14.70 -1.55 3.32
CA MET A 365 -14.62 -2.72 4.21
C MET A 365 -14.97 -4.02 3.49
N GLU A 366 -15.94 -3.99 2.57
CA GLU A 366 -16.23 -5.13 1.69
C GLU A 366 -14.99 -5.50 0.87
N SER A 367 -14.33 -4.52 0.23
CA SER A 367 -13.13 -4.74 -0.58
C SER A 367 -11.94 -5.26 0.25
N LEU A 368 -11.75 -4.75 1.47
CA LEU A 368 -10.75 -5.27 2.41
C LEU A 368 -11.05 -6.72 2.81
N GLY A 369 -12.32 -7.06 2.99
CA GLY A 369 -12.77 -8.44 3.21
C GLY A 369 -12.41 -9.39 2.07
N LEU A 370 -12.38 -8.91 0.83
CA LEU A 370 -11.97 -9.68 -0.35
C LEU A 370 -10.44 -9.88 -0.46
N SER A 371 -9.64 -9.08 0.24
CA SER A 371 -8.18 -9.00 0.04
C SER A 371 -7.44 -10.33 0.17
N ASN A 372 -7.90 -11.20 1.07
CA ASN A 372 -7.31 -12.51 1.36
C ASN A 372 -8.21 -13.70 0.99
N LEU A 373 -9.38 -13.44 0.38
CA LEU A 373 -10.25 -14.52 -0.04
C LEU A 373 -9.69 -15.23 -1.29
N PRO A 374 -9.76 -16.57 -1.33
CA PRO A 374 -9.51 -17.32 -2.55
C PRO A 374 -10.32 -16.77 -3.72
N HIS A 375 -9.73 -16.81 -4.92
CA HIS A 375 -10.32 -16.31 -6.17
C HIS A 375 -10.46 -14.79 -6.29
N PHE A 376 -10.46 -14.03 -5.19
CA PHE A 376 -10.56 -12.57 -5.18
C PHE A 376 -9.23 -11.87 -4.94
N THR A 377 -8.37 -12.42 -4.08
CA THR A 377 -7.11 -11.79 -3.67
C THR A 377 -6.27 -11.32 -4.86
N SER A 378 -5.84 -10.06 -4.84
CA SER A 378 -4.82 -9.54 -5.78
C SER A 378 -3.40 -9.72 -5.26
N GLY A 379 -3.20 -10.40 -4.13
CA GLY A 379 -1.88 -10.50 -3.49
C GLY A 379 -1.46 -9.30 -2.67
N GLY A 380 -2.44 -8.57 -2.14
CA GLY A 380 -2.23 -7.30 -1.47
C GLY A 380 -2.56 -6.12 -2.39
N THR A 381 -2.88 -5.01 -1.75
CA THR A 381 -3.16 -3.72 -2.38
C THR A 381 -2.47 -2.66 -1.53
N VAL A 382 -1.81 -1.71 -2.18
CA VAL A 382 -1.26 -0.55 -1.49
C VAL A 382 -2.35 0.52 -1.45
N HIS A 383 -2.72 0.94 -0.24
CA HIS A 383 -3.71 1.97 0.00
C HIS A 383 -3.00 3.27 0.37
N LEU A 384 -3.37 4.36 -0.29
CA LEU A 384 -2.90 5.70 0.05
C LEU A 384 -4.11 6.58 0.35
N VAL A 385 -4.27 6.98 1.60
CA VAL A 385 -5.33 7.91 2.00
C VAL A 385 -4.75 9.32 1.93
N VAL A 386 -5.34 10.18 1.10
CA VAL A 386 -5.03 11.62 1.10
C VAL A 386 -5.81 12.25 2.23
N ASP A 387 -5.28 12.06 3.44
CA ASP A 387 -5.82 12.64 4.65
C ASP A 387 -5.46 14.13 4.69
N ASN A 388 -6.49 14.97 4.66
CA ASN A 388 -6.35 16.41 4.54
C ASN A 388 -6.81 17.15 5.81
N LYS A 389 -6.83 16.45 6.95
CA LYS A 389 -6.80 17.08 8.27
C LYS A 389 -5.74 16.47 9.17
#